data_AF-A0A940JLH4-F1
#
_entry.id   AF-A0A940JLH4-F1
#
_cell.length_a   1.000
_cell.length_b   1.000
_cell.length_c   1.000
_cell.angle_alpha   90.00
_cell.angle_beta   90.00
_cell.angle_gamma   90.00
#
_symmetry.space_group_name_H-M   'P 1'
#
loop_
_entity.id
_entity.type
_entity.pdbx_description
1 polymer ?
#
loop_
_entity_poly.entity_id
_entity_poly.type
_entity_poly.pdbx_seq_one_letter_code
_entity_poly.pdbx_strand_id
1 'polypeptide(L)' 'MASIHDNQNAFLAAIINSSQDAIIGKDLNSIVTSWNQSAEKMFGYSAGEMIGQSIYRLIPAERNHEEQTIISALR' A
#
# COMPACT_ATOMS: atom_id res chain seq x y z
N MET A 1 -14.44 -19.51 19.84
CA MET A 1 -12.97 -19.52 19.64
C MET A 1 -12.64 -18.46 18.60
N ALA A 2 -12.37 -17.22 19.01
CA ALA A 2 -11.73 -16.23 18.13
C ALA A 2 -10.27 -16.68 17.98
N SER A 3 -9.89 -17.07 16.77
CA SER A 3 -8.61 -17.70 16.48
C SER A 3 -7.50 -16.65 16.60
N ILE A 4 -6.34 -17.03 17.14
CA ILE A 4 -5.15 -16.19 17.35
C ILE A 4 -4.73 -15.41 16.07
N HIS A 5 -5.16 -15.86 14.89
CA HIS A 5 -4.97 -15.20 13.60
C HIS A 5 -5.66 -13.82 13.48
N ASP A 6 -6.86 -13.64 14.05
CA ASP A 6 -7.60 -12.38 13.93
C ASP A 6 -6.93 -11.25 14.72
N ASN A 7 -6.30 -11.58 15.85
CA ASN A 7 -5.64 -10.62 16.71
C ASN A 7 -4.32 -10.09 16.10
N GLN A 8 -3.60 -10.93 15.35
CA GLN A 8 -2.38 -10.51 14.65
C GLN A 8 -2.70 -9.55 13.49
N ASN A 9 -3.75 -9.83 12.73
CA ASN A 9 -4.20 -8.93 11.66
C ASN A 9 -4.73 -7.60 12.21
N ALA A 10 -5.49 -7.64 13.30
CA ALA A 10 -5.97 -6.42 13.96
C ALA A 10 -4.81 -5.57 14.51
N PHE A 11 -3.77 -6.20 15.06
CA PHE A 11 -2.59 -5.50 15.57
C PHE A 11 -1.78 -4.86 14.43
N LEU A 12 -1.55 -5.58 13.33
CA LEU A 12 -0.87 -5.03 12.15
C LEU A 12 -1.67 -3.86 11.54
N ALA A 13 -3.00 -3.99 11.46
CA ALA A 13 -3.86 -2.90 11.01
C ALA A 13 -3.78 -1.68 11.93
N ALA A 14 -3.73 -1.88 13.25
CA ALA A 14 -3.57 -0.80 14.22
C ALA A 14 -2.21 -0.09 14.05
N ILE A 15 -1.12 -0.84 13.84
CA ILE A 15 0.20 -0.25 13.57
C ILE A 15 0.16 0.59 12.29
N ILE A 16 -0.34 0.03 11.20
CA ILE A 16 -0.41 0.70 9.89
C ILE A 16 -1.24 1.99 9.98
N ASN A 17 -2.38 1.94 10.67
CA ASN A 17 -3.29 3.09 10.82
C ASN A 17 -2.78 4.16 11.79
N SER A 18 -1.99 3.77 12.79
CA SER A 18 -1.42 4.72 13.77
C SER A 18 -0.13 5.39 13.30
N SER A 19 0.48 4.90 12.21
CA SER A 19 1.69 5.49 11.64
C SER A 19 1.42 6.89 11.07
N GLN A 20 2.29 7.84 11.41
CA GLN A 20 2.28 9.17 10.80
C GLN A 20 2.83 9.16 9.36
N ASP A 21 3.60 8.13 9.01
CA ASP A 21 4.11 7.95 7.65
C ASP A 21 3.05 7.28 6.77
N ALA A 22 3.03 7.67 5.49
CA ALA A 22 2.24 6.99 4.48
C ALA A 22 2.77 5.57 4.29
N ILE A 23 1.91 4.58 4.49
CA ILE A 23 2.22 3.17 4.28
C ILE A 23 1.30 2.64 3.18
N ILE A 24 1.91 2.08 2.14
CA ILE A 24 1.24 1.57 0.95
C ILE A 24 1.68 0.12 0.73
N GLY A 25 0.72 -0.79 0.65
CA GLY A 25 0.95 -2.16 0.21
C GLY A 25 0.61 -2.33 -1.26
N LYS A 26 1.38 -3.15 -1.98
CA LYS A 26 1.10 -3.55 -3.36
C LYS A 26 1.53 -4.99 -3.62
N ASP A 27 0.95 -5.61 -4.65
CA ASP A 27 1.39 -6.91 -5.14
C ASP A 27 2.53 -6.81 -6.19
N LEU A 28 3.00 -7.95 -6.70
CA LEU A 28 4.05 -8.02 -7.72
C LEU A 28 3.62 -7.55 -9.12
N ASN A 29 2.35 -7.21 -9.30
CA ASN A 29 1.81 -6.55 -10.49
C ASN A 29 1.66 -5.03 -10.26
N SER A 30 2.22 -4.52 -9.16
CA SER A 30 2.15 -3.12 -8.75
C SER A 30 0.71 -2.63 -8.54
N ILE A 31 -0.19 -3.53 -8.14
CA ILE A 31 -1.58 -3.22 -7.76
C ILE A 31 -1.62 -2.95 -6.26
N VAL A 32 -2.20 -1.82 -5.87
CA VAL A 32 -2.32 -1.40 -4.47
C VAL A 32 -3.27 -2.33 -3.71
N THR A 33 -2.79 -2.89 -2.60
CA THR A 33 -3.53 -3.82 -1.73
C THR A 33 -3.85 -3.24 -0.37
N SER A 34 -3.12 -2.21 0.08
CA SER A 34 -3.42 -1.48 1.31
C SER A 34 -3.03 -0.01 1.21
N TRP A 35 -3.79 0.83 1.91
CA TRP A 35 -3.66 2.27 1.88
C TRP A 35 -4.06 2.84 3.24
N ASN A 36 -3.11 3.37 4.00
CA ASN A 36 -3.39 3.90 5.34
C ASN A 36 -3.89 5.35 5.32
N GLN A 37 -4.41 5.82 6.46
CA GLN A 37 -4.93 7.19 6.58
C GLN A 37 -3.87 8.26 6.27
N SER A 38 -2.61 8.02 6.58
CA SER A 38 -1.51 8.95 6.29
C SER A 38 -1.22 9.03 4.80
N ALA A 39 -1.37 7.93 4.05
CA ALA A 39 -1.31 7.94 2.59
C ALA A 39 -2.48 8.73 1.97
N GLU A 40 -3.68 8.63 2.53
CA GLU A 40 -4.82 9.46 2.10
C GLU A 40 -4.52 10.95 2.25
N LYS A 41 -3.97 11.35 3.40
CA LYS A 41 -3.60 12.75 3.67
C LYS A 41 -2.45 13.23 2.77
N MET A 42 -1.45 12.37 2.53
CA MET A 42 -0.25 12.73 1.79
C MET A 42 -0.50 12.86 0.29
N PHE A 43 -1.26 11.94 -0.30
CA PHE A 43 -1.47 11.87 -1.74
C PHE A 43 -2.85 12.37 -2.20
N GLY A 44 -3.77 12.62 -1.26
CA GLY A 44 -5.10 13.19 -1.55
C GLY A 44 -6.12 12.19 -2.12
N TYR A 45 -5.79 10.90 -2.18
CA TYR A 45 -6.71 9.85 -2.62
C TYR A 45 -7.17 9.01 -1.44
N SER A 46 -8.46 8.70 -1.39
CA SER A 46 -8.99 7.74 -0.42
C SER A 46 -8.56 6.31 -0.73
N ALA A 47 -8.59 5.45 0.29
CA ALA A 47 -8.34 4.03 0.12
C ALA A 47 -9.28 3.39 -0.91
N GLY A 48 -10.54 3.82 -0.96
CA GLY A 48 -11.52 3.32 -1.94
C GLY A 48 -11.20 3.69 -3.39
N GLU A 49 -10.44 4.76 -3.62
CA GLU A 49 -10.00 5.18 -4.95
C GLU A 49 -8.73 4.49 -5.41
N MET A 50 -7.89 4.04 -4.48
CA MET A 50 -6.55 3.49 -4.78
C MET A 50 -6.46 1.99 -4.65
N ILE A 51 -7.16 1.35 -3.71
CA ILE A 51 -7.11 -0.11 -3.57
C ILE A 51 -7.63 -0.77 -4.85
N GLY A 52 -6.88 -1.74 -5.38
CA GLY A 52 -7.16 -2.39 -6.65
C GLY A 52 -6.72 -1.60 -7.89
N GLN A 53 -6.20 -0.38 -7.72
CA GLN A 53 -5.59 0.40 -8.80
C GLN A 53 -4.08 0.20 -8.85
N SER A 54 -3.49 0.55 -10.00
CA SER A 54 -2.05 0.52 -10.17
C SER A 54 -1.36 1.68 -9.47
N ILE A 55 -0.25 1.42 -8.78
CA ILE A 55 0.57 2.46 -8.13
C ILE A 55 1.17 3.46 -9.12
N TYR A 56 1.24 3.11 -10.42
CA TYR A 56 1.67 4.01 -11.49
C TYR A 56 0.81 5.27 -11.64
N ARG A 57 -0.36 5.36 -11.00
CA ARG A 57 -1.10 6.63 -10.85
C ARG A 57 -0.32 7.71 -10.09
N LEU A 58 0.56 7.31 -9.18
CA LEU A 58 1.36 8.23 -8.34
C LEU A 58 2.78 8.43 -8.87
N ILE A 59 3.27 7.48 -9.66
CA ILE A 59 4.63 7.49 -10.18
C ILE A 59 4.62 8.25 -11.51
N PRO A 60 5.39 9.34 -11.67
CA PRO A 60 5.55 10.02 -12.95
C PRO A 60 6.02 9.03 -14.03
N ALA A 61 5.52 9.19 -15.26
CA ALA A 61 5.77 8.23 -16.34
C ALA A 61 7.27 8.01 -16.61
N GLU A 62 8.09 9.06 -16.44
CA GLU A 62 9.54 9.04 -16.62
C GLU A 62 10.24 8.17 -15.56
N ARG A 63 9.58 7.93 -14.42
CA ARG A 63 10.09 7.14 -13.29
C ARG A 63 9.53 5.73 -13.23
N ASN A 64 8.71 5.31 -14.20
CA ASN A 64 8.14 3.96 -14.22
C ASN A 64 9.19 2.85 -14.23
N HIS A 65 10.35 3.11 -14.85
CA HIS A 65 11.50 2.20 -14.89
C HIS A 65 12.06 1.87 -13.49
N GLU A 66 11.96 2.79 -12.53
CA GLU A 66 12.40 2.56 -11.14
C GLU A 66 11.53 1.49 -10.48
N GLU A 67 10.21 1.60 -10.63
CA GLU A 67 9.26 0.60 -10.11
C GLU A 67 9.48 -0.77 -10.74
N GLN A 68 9.70 -0.82 -12.06
CA GLN A 68 10.01 -2.07 -12.75
C GLN A 68 11.28 -2.72 -12.20
N THR A 69 12.30 -1.90 -11.93
CA THR A 69 13.57 -2.38 -11.34
C THR A 69 13.32 -2.97 -9.95
N ILE A 70 12.54 -2.28 -9.10
CA ILE A 70 12.19 -2.76 -7.75
C ILE A 70 11.46 -4.10 -7.82
N ILE A 71 10.43 -4.22 -8.66
CA ILE A 71 9.67 -5.47 -8.80
C ILE A 71 10.53 -6.61 -9.34
N SER A 72 11.41 -6.32 -10.30
CA SER A 72 12.30 -7.33 -10.87
C SER A 72 13.26 -7.94 -9.84
N ALA A 73 13.67 -7.16 -8.83
CA ALA A 73 14.54 -7.62 -7.76
C ALA A 73 13.84 -8.53 -6.72
N LEU A 74 12.50 -8.61 -6.76
CA LEU A 74 11.70 -9.43 -5.86
C LEU A 74 11.23 -10.76 -6.51
N ARG A 75 11.59 -11.00 -7.77
CA ARG A 75 11.33 -12.23 -8.51
C ARG A 75 12.58 -13.11 -8.55
#